data_AF-A0A1A8LJ10-F1
#
_entry.id   AF-A0A1A8LJ10-F1
#
_cell.length_a   1.000
_cell.length_b   1.000
_cell.length_c   1.000
_cell.angle_alpha   90.00
_cell.angle_beta   90.00
_cell.angle_gamma   90.00
#
_symmetry.space_group_name_H-M   'P 1'
#
loop_
_entity.id
_entity.type
_entity.pdbx_description
1 polymer ?
#
loop_
_entity_poly.entity_id
_entity_poly.type
_entity_poly.pdbx_seq_one_letter_code
_entity_poly.pdbx_strand_id
1 'polypeptide(L)'
;PVCYNDMYMLDLGLMEFSVVQTSGKAPSARSWHGSAVLSDTKFMIHGGYNGNSALSDAFVFDTETNSWTELTLPQLSVPRAGHSIITMETPSHHLPSKEDASVVKKTLLVFGGGDNEGRFYSDLTAVAVETLLDAL
;
A
#
# COMPACT_ATOMS: atom_id res chain seq x y z
N PRO A 1 20.44 -6.14 -2.84
CA PRO A 1 20.30 -5.56 -1.48
C PRO A 1 19.93 -6.68 -0.51
N VAL A 2 20.26 -6.55 0.79
CA VAL A 2 19.68 -7.44 1.80
C VAL A 2 18.23 -7.01 2.00
N CYS A 3 17.30 -7.95 1.93
CA CYS A 3 15.88 -7.71 2.05
C CYS A 3 15.40 -8.27 3.39
N TYR A 4 14.51 -7.54 4.05
CA TYR A 4 13.90 -7.95 5.32
C TYR A 4 12.37 -7.93 5.20
N ASN A 5 11.71 -8.65 6.11
CA ASN A 5 10.26 -8.66 6.29
C ASN A 5 9.88 -8.46 7.76
N ASP A 6 10.81 -7.94 8.56
CA ASP A 6 10.55 -7.58 9.95
C ASP A 6 9.70 -6.31 10.05
N MET A 7 8.96 -6.20 11.13
CA MET A 7 8.13 -5.04 11.43
C MET A 7 8.43 -4.53 12.82
N TYR A 8 8.53 -3.20 12.90
CA TYR A 8 8.67 -2.48 14.14
C TYR A 8 7.65 -1.35 14.18
N MET A 9 7.21 -1.03 15.39
CA MET A 9 6.35 0.10 15.67
C MET A 9 7.10 1.06 16.60
N LEU A 10 7.14 2.34 16.22
CA LEU A 10 7.65 3.40 17.06
C LEU A 10 6.48 4.06 17.79
N ASP A 11 6.45 3.95 19.11
CA ASP A 11 5.57 4.77 19.93
C ASP A 11 6.13 6.19 19.97
N LEU A 12 5.37 7.19 19.51
CA LEU A 12 5.81 8.58 19.45
C LEU A 12 5.70 9.33 20.79
N GLY A 13 4.95 8.81 21.75
CA GLY A 13 4.86 9.37 23.10
C GLY A 13 6.04 8.94 23.97
N LEU A 14 6.41 7.66 23.89
CA LEU A 14 7.54 7.06 24.63
C LEU A 14 8.87 7.12 23.86
N MET A 15 8.82 7.33 22.54
CA MET A 15 9.97 7.24 21.64
C MET A 15 10.68 5.89 21.69
N GLU A 16 9.90 4.81 21.81
CA GLU A 16 10.38 3.44 21.94
C GLU A 16 9.95 2.57 20.77
N PHE A 17 10.88 1.76 20.25
CA PHE A 17 10.59 0.75 19.24
C PHE A 17 10.18 -0.57 19.89
N SER A 18 9.13 -1.18 19.36
CA SER A 18 8.73 -2.54 19.69
C SER A 18 8.65 -3.40 18.42
N VAL A 19 8.94 -4.69 18.57
CA VAL A 19 8.73 -5.66 17.48
C VAL A 19 7.24 -5.94 17.35
N VAL A 20 6.71 -5.83 16.13
CA VAL A 20 5.31 -6.16 15.86
C VAL A 20 5.21 -7.65 15.58
N GLN A 21 4.49 -8.39 16.44
CA GLN A 21 4.16 -9.79 16.18
C GLN A 21 3.01 -9.85 15.18
N THR A 22 3.34 -10.22 13.94
CA THR A 22 2.37 -10.23 12.85
C THR A 22 1.72 -11.59 12.67
N SER A 23 0.46 -11.61 12.25
CA SER A 23 -0.25 -12.82 11.81
C SER A 23 -0.74 -12.71 10.36
N GLY A 24 -1.36 -13.76 9.82
CA GLY A 24 -1.89 -13.77 8.46
C GLY A 24 -0.84 -14.05 7.37
N LYS A 25 -1.08 -13.57 6.15
CA LYS A 25 -0.21 -13.79 4.99
C LYS A 25 0.76 -12.63 4.83
N ALA A 26 1.87 -12.71 5.56
CA ALA A 26 2.89 -11.67 5.55
C ALA A 26 3.63 -11.59 4.20
N PRO A 27 4.09 -10.39 3.79
CA PRO A 27 4.91 -10.23 2.60
C PRO A 27 6.26 -10.94 2.72
N SER A 28 6.77 -11.39 1.58
CA SER A 28 8.17 -11.80 1.47
C SER A 28 9.13 -10.63 1.74
N ALA A 29 10.35 -10.96 2.17
CA ALA A 29 11.40 -9.98 2.40
C ALA A 29 11.67 -9.14 1.15
N ARG A 30 11.66 -7.80 1.31
CA ARG A 30 11.75 -6.88 0.18
C ARG A 30 12.41 -5.54 0.52
N SER A 31 12.92 -4.86 -0.49
CA SER A 31 13.37 -3.46 -0.46
C SER A 31 12.62 -2.64 -1.50
N TRP A 32 12.67 -1.30 -1.40
CA TRP A 32 12.13 -0.38 -2.43
C TRP A 32 10.64 -0.57 -2.76
N HIS A 33 9.86 -1.10 -1.82
CA HIS A 33 8.41 -1.20 -1.94
C HIS A 33 7.77 0.19 -1.75
N GLY A 34 6.58 0.39 -2.32
CA GLY A 34 5.74 1.53 -1.98
C GLY A 34 4.88 1.21 -0.76
N SER A 35 4.58 2.21 0.08
CA SER A 35 3.56 2.09 1.13
C SER A 35 2.65 3.31 1.21
N ALA A 36 1.35 3.10 1.44
CA ALA A 36 0.38 4.17 1.64
C ALA A 36 -0.71 3.78 2.64
N VAL A 37 -1.19 4.77 3.40
CA VAL A 37 -2.29 4.62 4.38
C VAL A 37 -3.63 4.57 3.65
N LEU A 38 -4.42 3.52 3.87
CA LEU A 38 -5.75 3.34 3.30
C LEU A 38 -6.85 3.87 4.21
N SER A 39 -6.73 3.62 5.51
CA SER A 39 -7.65 4.09 6.57
C SER A 39 -6.89 4.33 7.87
N ASP A 40 -7.59 4.72 8.93
CA ASP A 40 -7.00 4.97 10.25
C ASP A 40 -6.26 3.74 10.81
N THR A 41 -6.65 2.53 10.39
CA THR A 41 -6.10 1.27 10.90
C THR A 41 -5.43 0.41 9.85
N LYS A 42 -5.48 0.81 8.57
CA LYS A 42 -4.99 -0.03 7.47
C LYS A 42 -4.02 0.73 6.60
N PHE A 43 -2.88 0.13 6.31
CA PHE A 43 -1.95 0.59 5.28
C PHE A 43 -1.61 -0.54 4.32
N MET A 44 -1.29 -0.17 3.09
CA MET A 44 -0.84 -1.08 2.05
C MET A 44 0.67 -1.00 1.87
N ILE A 45 1.25 -2.13 1.47
CA ILE A 45 2.51 -2.16 0.72
C ILE A 45 2.27 -2.76 -0.66
N HIS A 46 3.02 -2.30 -1.65
CA HIS A 46 2.96 -2.82 -3.01
C HIS A 46 4.36 -2.93 -3.63
N GLY A 47 4.56 -4.02 -4.35
CA GLY A 47 5.75 -4.28 -5.14
C GLY A 47 7.05 -4.26 -4.32
N GLY A 48 8.10 -3.69 -4.90
CA GLY A 48 9.45 -3.70 -4.37
C GLY A 48 10.34 -4.72 -5.06
N TYR A 49 11.45 -5.07 -4.42
CA TYR A 49 12.48 -5.96 -4.94
C TYR A 49 12.88 -6.96 -3.86
N ASN A 50 12.84 -8.26 -4.16
CA ASN A 50 13.14 -9.34 -3.20
C ASN A 50 14.62 -9.76 -3.17
N GLY A 51 15.50 -9.03 -3.85
CA GLY A 51 16.90 -9.42 -4.04
C GLY A 51 17.17 -10.13 -5.37
N ASN A 52 16.12 -10.57 -6.08
CA ASN A 52 16.22 -11.22 -7.38
C ASN A 52 15.43 -10.47 -8.46
N SER A 53 14.14 -10.21 -8.25
CA SER A 53 13.24 -9.59 -9.22
C SER A 53 12.35 -8.52 -8.59
N ALA A 54 11.84 -7.60 -9.41
CA ALA A 54 10.76 -6.71 -9.00
C ALA A 54 9.48 -7.52 -8.71
N LEU A 55 8.63 -6.97 -7.84
CA LEU A 55 7.40 -7.60 -7.37
C LEU A 55 6.17 -6.77 -7.79
N SER A 56 5.02 -7.43 -7.94
CA SER A 56 3.71 -6.82 -8.20
C SER A 56 2.65 -7.21 -7.17
N ASP A 57 3.04 -7.94 -6.12
CA ASP A 57 2.14 -8.31 -5.04
C ASP A 57 1.81 -7.09 -4.16
N ALA A 58 0.59 -7.10 -3.62
CA ALA A 58 0.12 -6.10 -2.70
C ALA A 58 -0.38 -6.76 -1.40
N PHE A 59 -0.12 -6.09 -0.28
CA PHE A 59 -0.56 -6.56 1.03
C PHE A 59 -1.12 -5.39 1.81
N VAL A 60 -2.15 -5.66 2.61
CA VAL A 60 -2.70 -4.71 3.56
C VAL A 60 -2.39 -5.21 4.96
N PHE A 61 -1.86 -4.33 5.80
CA PHE A 61 -1.68 -4.56 7.22
C PHE A 61 -2.80 -3.85 7.98
N ASP A 62 -3.45 -4.56 8.88
CA ASP A 62 -4.38 -4.00 9.85
C ASP A 62 -3.68 -3.84 11.20
N THR A 63 -3.56 -2.60 11.68
CA THR A 63 -2.88 -2.25 12.93
C THR A 63 -3.68 -2.60 14.18
N GLU A 64 -5.00 -2.82 14.08
CA GLU A 64 -5.81 -3.27 15.22
C GLU A 64 -5.57 -4.75 15.54
N THR A 65 -5.46 -5.57 14.49
CA THR A 65 -5.27 -7.02 14.62
C THR A 65 -3.82 -7.47 14.46
N ASN A 66 -2.93 -6.56 14.05
CA ASN A 66 -1.56 -6.84 13.64
C ASN A 66 -1.47 -7.99 12.61
N SER A 67 -2.35 -7.98 11.61
CA SER A 67 -2.45 -9.04 10.62
C SER A 67 -2.25 -8.54 9.19
N TRP A 68 -1.55 -9.33 8.40
CA TRP A 68 -1.39 -9.12 6.96
C TRP A 68 -2.43 -9.91 6.15
N THR A 69 -2.99 -9.24 5.15
CA THR A 69 -3.83 -9.84 4.11
C THR A 69 -3.21 -9.54 2.74
N GLU A 70 -3.02 -10.58 1.93
CA GLU A 70 -2.60 -10.40 0.53
C GLU A 70 -3.80 -9.96 -0.31
N LEU A 71 -3.60 -8.95 -1.15
CA LEU A 71 -4.65 -8.38 -1.98
C LEU A 71 -4.29 -8.55 -3.46
N THR A 72 -5.20 -9.13 -4.23
CA THR A 72 -5.03 -9.31 -5.68
C THR A 72 -5.70 -8.20 -6.45
N LEU A 73 -4.90 -7.35 -7.11
CA LEU A 73 -5.38 -6.20 -7.86
C LEU A 73 -4.91 -6.27 -9.31
N PRO A 74 -5.79 -6.55 -10.27
CA PRO A 74 -5.42 -6.58 -11.68
C PRO A 74 -4.77 -5.28 -12.16
N GLN A 75 -5.17 -4.13 -11.58
CA GLN A 75 -4.63 -2.80 -11.91
C GLN A 75 -3.17 -2.63 -11.48
N LEU A 76 -2.72 -3.38 -10.46
CA LEU A 76 -1.36 -3.34 -9.92
C LEU A 76 -0.55 -4.59 -10.30
N SER A 77 -0.83 -5.19 -11.45
CA SER A 77 -0.19 -6.44 -11.88
C SER A 77 1.22 -6.28 -12.45
N VAL A 78 1.67 -5.07 -12.77
CA VAL A 78 2.99 -4.79 -13.35
C VAL A 78 4.05 -4.71 -12.24
N PRO A 79 5.06 -5.61 -12.23
CA PRO A 79 6.09 -5.60 -11.20
C PRO A 79 6.89 -4.29 -11.21
N ARG A 80 7.08 -3.69 -10.04
CA ARG A 80 7.83 -2.42 -9.92
C ARG A 80 8.50 -2.24 -8.57
N ALA A 81 9.71 -1.70 -8.60
CA ALA A 81 10.48 -1.27 -7.44
C ALA A 81 10.78 0.24 -7.53
N GLY A 82 10.92 0.91 -6.37
CA GLY A 82 11.29 2.32 -6.28
C GLY A 82 10.22 3.29 -6.80
N HIS A 83 8.96 2.85 -6.87
CA HIS A 83 7.82 3.67 -7.26
C HIS A 83 7.28 4.47 -6.05
N SER A 84 6.55 5.53 -6.34
CA SER A 84 5.82 6.29 -5.33
C SER A 84 4.38 5.81 -5.26
N ILE A 85 3.85 5.75 -4.03
CA ILE A 85 2.44 5.47 -3.79
C ILE A 85 1.91 6.45 -2.75
N ILE A 86 0.76 7.05 -3.01
CA ILE A 86 0.11 7.99 -2.09
C ILE A 86 -1.40 7.75 -2.11
N THR A 87 -2.07 8.06 -1.00
CA THR A 87 -3.52 8.21 -0.98
C THR A 87 -3.88 9.68 -0.97
N MET A 88 -4.92 10.03 -1.74
CA MET A 88 -5.40 11.41 -1.88
C MET A 88 -6.91 11.44 -1.76
N GLU A 89 -7.43 12.42 -1.02
CA GLU A 89 -8.86 12.70 -0.98
C GLU A 89 -9.33 13.23 -2.34
N THR A 90 -10.41 12.67 -2.85
CA THR A 90 -11.03 13.07 -4.11
C THR A 90 -12.36 13.73 -3.83
N PRO A 91 -12.57 14.98 -4.31
CA PRO A 91 -13.87 15.63 -4.21
C PRO A 91 -14.92 14.83 -4.97
N SER A 92 -16.03 14.52 -4.32
CA SER A 92 -17.19 13.91 -4.95
C SER A 92 -17.72 14.86 -6.02
N HIS A 93 -17.64 14.49 -7.30
CA HIS A 93 -18.20 15.26 -8.43
C HIS A 93 -19.75 15.32 -8.44
N HIS A 94 -20.44 14.86 -7.38
CA HIS A 94 -21.88 14.92 -7.28
C HIS A 94 -22.35 16.30 -6.77
N LEU A 95 -23.23 16.93 -7.54
CA LEU A 95 -24.05 18.06 -7.06
C LEU A 95 -24.75 17.67 -5.76
N PRO A 96 -24.84 18.56 -4.76
CA PRO A 96 -25.34 18.20 -3.44
C PRO A 96 -26.86 17.93 -3.50
N SER A 97 -27.25 16.66 -3.36
CA SER A 97 -28.56 16.29 -2.81
C SER A 97 -28.46 16.30 -1.28
N LYS A 98 -29.51 16.79 -0.61
CA LYS A 98 -29.54 17.14 0.82
C LYS A 98 -29.47 15.96 1.82
N GLU A 99 -29.11 14.74 1.38
CA GLU A 99 -29.16 13.55 2.25
C GLU A 99 -27.85 12.77 2.36
N ASP A 100 -26.78 13.15 1.65
CA ASP A 100 -25.51 12.43 1.73
C ASP A 100 -24.50 13.26 2.55
N ALA A 101 -24.31 12.90 3.82
CA ALA A 101 -23.18 13.39 4.59
C ALA A 101 -21.91 13.05 3.80
N SER A 102 -21.12 14.06 3.43
CA SER A 102 -20.03 13.98 2.45
C SER A 102 -19.04 12.84 2.74
N VAL A 103 -19.26 11.67 2.14
CA VAL A 103 -18.26 10.59 2.15
C VAL A 103 -17.10 11.08 1.29
N VAL A 104 -15.99 11.42 1.94
CA VAL A 104 -14.74 11.76 1.27
C VAL A 104 -14.18 10.48 0.68
N LYS A 105 -14.20 10.38 -0.66
CA LYS A 105 -13.62 9.24 -1.36
C LYS A 105 -12.10 9.38 -1.40
N LYS A 106 -11.37 8.29 -1.23
CA LYS A 106 -9.90 8.28 -1.35
C LYS A 106 -9.47 7.53 -2.60
N THR A 107 -8.46 8.07 -3.27
CA THR A 107 -7.81 7.40 -4.42
C THR A 107 -6.36 7.09 -4.08
N LEU A 108 -5.96 5.85 -4.31
CA LEU A 108 -4.59 5.39 -4.29
C LEU A 108 -3.95 5.71 -5.65
N LEU A 109 -2.83 6.42 -5.63
CA LEU A 109 -2.04 6.77 -6.81
C LEU A 109 -0.70 6.05 -6.75
N VAL A 110 -0.37 5.30 -7.79
CA VAL A 110 0.92 4.61 -7.97
C VAL A 110 1.62 5.22 -9.18
N PHE A 111 2.80 5.78 -8.98
CA PHE A 111 3.56 6.45 -10.04
C PHE A 111 4.98 5.91 -10.18
N GLY A 112 5.36 5.63 -11.42
CA GLY A 112 6.74 5.36 -11.81
C GLY A 112 7.34 4.07 -11.26
N GLY A 113 8.63 4.11 -10.92
CA GLY A 113 9.46 2.96 -10.55
C GLY A 113 10.10 2.27 -11.75
N GLY A 114 10.54 1.02 -11.59
CA GLY A 114 11.08 0.21 -12.67
C GLY A 114 11.08 -1.28 -12.34
N ASP A 115 11.40 -2.12 -13.31
CA ASP A 115 11.51 -3.58 -13.13
C ASP A 115 12.86 -4.02 -12.51
N ASN A 116 13.79 -3.06 -12.36
CA ASN A 116 15.17 -3.33 -11.95
C ASN A 116 15.95 -4.19 -12.97
N GLU A 117 15.47 -4.27 -14.21
CA GLU A 117 16.10 -4.94 -15.37
C GLU A 117 16.39 -3.94 -16.52
N GLY A 118 16.34 -2.64 -16.22
CA GLY A 118 16.66 -1.55 -17.14
C GLY A 118 15.44 -0.80 -17.69
N ARG A 119 14.22 -1.24 -17.38
CA ARG A 119 13.01 -0.48 -17.72
C ARG A 119 12.59 0.41 -16.55
N PHE A 120 12.37 1.68 -16.88
CA PHE A 120 11.77 2.66 -15.98
C PHE A 120 10.37 3.01 -16.46
N TYR A 121 9.49 3.22 -15.50
CA TYR A 121 8.10 3.58 -15.75
C TYR A 121 7.87 5.05 -15.42
N SER A 122 6.95 5.66 -16.15
CA SER A 122 6.45 7.01 -15.92
C SER A 122 4.91 7.04 -15.97
N ASP A 123 4.28 5.89 -15.82
CA ASP A 123 2.83 5.72 -15.79
C ASP A 123 2.26 6.11 -14.43
N LEU A 124 0.99 6.48 -14.43
CA LEU A 124 0.19 6.70 -13.24
C LEU A 124 -0.95 5.69 -13.24
N THR A 125 -1.05 4.90 -12.17
CA THR A 125 -2.21 4.05 -11.90
C THR A 125 -3.01 4.66 -10.75
N ALA A 126 -4.32 4.78 -10.93
CA ALA A 126 -5.25 5.28 -9.91
C ALA A 126 -6.27 4.19 -9.56
N VAL A 127 -6.44 3.92 -8.27
CA VAL A 127 -7.41 2.92 -7.75
C VAL A 127 -8.20 3.54 -6.62
N ALA A 128 -9.53 3.41 -6.63
CA ALA A 128 -10.36 3.84 -5.51
C ALA A 128 -10.01 2.99 -4.26
N VAL A 129 -9.77 3.64 -3.12
CA VAL A 129 -9.38 2.94 -1.88
C VAL A 129 -10.52 2.06 -1.38
N GLU A 130 -11.77 2.45 -1.61
CA GLU A 130 -12.94 1.68 -1.22
C GLU A 130 -12.96 0.33 -1.95
N THR A 131 -12.63 0.31 -3.25
CA THR A 131 -12.50 -0.94 -4.01
C THR A 131 -11.40 -1.85 -3.47
N LEU A 132 -10.33 -1.29 -2.88
CA LEU A 132 -9.28 -2.09 -2.25
C LEU A 132 -9.79 -2.73 -0.95
N LEU A 133 -10.51 -1.94 -0.14
CA LEU A 133 -11.03 -2.38 1.16
C LEU A 133 -12.17 -3.40 1.02
N ASP A 134 -13.02 -3.27 0.00
CA ASP A 134 -14.11 -4.21 -0.32
C ASP A 134 -13.59 -5.58 -0.78
N ALA A 135 -12.31 -5.66 -1.19
CA ALA A 135 -11.67 -6.87 -1.67
C ALA A 135 -10.82 -7.60 -0.61
N LEU A 136 -10.79 -7.09 0.62
CA LEU A 136 -10.15 -7.73 1.80
C LEU A 136 -11.10 -8.70 2.49
#